data_AF-A0A955JMJ9-F1
#
_entry.id   AF-A0A955JMJ9-F1
#
_cell.length_a   1.000
_cell.length_b   1.000
_cell.length_c   1.000
_cell.angle_alpha   90.00
_cell.angle_beta   90.00
_cell.angle_gamma   90.00
#
_symmetry.space_group_name_H-M   'P 1'
#
loop_
_entity.id
_entity.type
_entity.pdbx_description
1 polymer ?
#
loop_
_entity_poly.entity_id
_entity_poly.type
_entity_poly.pdbx_seq_one_letter_code
_entity_poly.pdbx_strand_id
1 'polypeptide(L)'
;ALKKLAYRSALHYGHNAIDSCCWLLLIDKAVLDTHRVRFTEGIIIMQDTWFYVDLLRNVNSLYSDDTITYNYMINANGTVSSGSKFAEKVDSIVKLYKYVTTVWDDAASKRQLKTQYYILIAIRTINSSTMSLKKVRELLKIISHYDRFFESADMGDVSFRHKTYVYAVRHNSPMLVLALALIRRLAILVKG
;
A
#
# COMPACT_ATOMS: atom_id res chain seq x y z
N ALA A 1 -5.55 17.21 14.19
CA ALA A 1 -5.42 15.83 14.73
C ALA A 1 -5.98 14.78 13.76
N LEU A 2 -7.23 14.89 13.30
CA LEU A 2 -7.90 13.92 12.42
C LEU A 2 -7.19 13.66 11.09
N LYS A 3 -6.77 14.73 10.39
CA LYS A 3 -5.96 14.62 9.16
C LYS A 3 -4.67 13.82 9.40
N LYS A 4 -4.04 13.95 10.57
CA LYS A 4 -2.81 13.25 10.95
C LYS A 4 -3.07 11.78 11.32
N LEU A 5 -4.26 11.45 11.82
CA LEU A 5 -4.69 10.08 12.14
C LEU A 5 -5.08 9.31 10.88
N ALA A 6 -5.86 9.94 9.99
CA ALA A 6 -6.19 9.46 8.65
C ALA A 6 -4.95 9.22 7.79
N TYR A 7 -3.99 10.13 7.94
CA TYR A 7 -2.71 10.06 7.30
C TYR A 7 -1.87 8.87 7.83
N ARG A 8 -1.83 8.64 9.15
CA ARG A 8 -1.17 7.47 9.74
C ARG A 8 -1.83 6.16 9.34
N SER A 9 -3.16 6.14 9.20
CA SER A 9 -3.91 4.94 8.80
C SER A 9 -3.73 4.55 7.34
N ALA A 10 -3.58 5.52 6.43
CA ALA A 10 -3.19 5.24 5.04
C ALA A 10 -1.73 4.77 4.87
N LEU A 11 -0.86 5.08 5.85
CA LEU A 11 0.58 4.78 5.84
C LEU A 11 0.97 3.41 6.42
N HIS A 12 0.18 2.86 7.34
CA HIS A 12 0.58 1.72 8.18
C HIS A 12 0.23 0.34 7.58
N TYR A 13 0.43 0.15 6.28
CA TYR A 13 0.43 -1.18 5.65
C TYR A 13 1.69 -2.02 5.97
N GLY A 14 2.30 -1.76 7.12
CA GLY A 14 3.59 -2.30 7.52
C GLY A 14 3.67 -2.51 9.03
N HIS A 15 2.86 -3.43 9.53
CA HIS A 15 2.92 -4.03 10.87
C HIS A 15 2.66 -3.07 12.05
N ASN A 16 1.51 -3.31 12.70
CA ASN A 16 1.13 -2.95 14.07
C ASN A 16 0.33 -1.64 14.23
N ALA A 17 -0.93 -1.82 14.67
CA ALA A 17 -1.92 -0.87 15.17
C ALA A 17 -2.87 -0.17 14.17
N ILE A 18 -2.71 -0.34 12.86
CA ILE A 18 -3.76 0.02 11.87
C ILE A 18 -3.97 -1.12 10.86
N ASP A 19 -3.70 -2.35 11.31
CA ASP A 19 -4.05 -3.57 10.56
C ASP A 19 -5.55 -3.91 10.69
N SER A 20 -6.35 -3.10 11.42
CA SER A 20 -7.73 -3.45 11.80
C SER A 20 -8.75 -2.30 11.66
N CYS A 21 -8.32 -1.04 11.61
CA CYS A 21 -9.22 0.10 11.84
C CYS A 21 -9.90 0.63 10.57
N CYS A 22 -9.35 0.35 9.39
CA CYS A 22 -9.85 0.92 8.15
C CYS A 22 -10.80 0.00 7.40
N TRP A 23 -11.23 -1.16 7.90
CA TRP A 23 -12.14 -2.00 7.13
C TRP A 23 -13.60 -1.82 7.56
N LEU A 24 -13.82 -1.25 8.74
CA LEU A 24 -15.04 -1.46 9.51
C LEU A 24 -15.36 -0.23 10.38
N LEU A 25 -15.59 0.91 9.73
CA LEU A 25 -16.06 2.12 10.41
C LEU A 25 -17.59 2.16 10.39
N LEU A 26 -18.19 2.62 11.50
CA LEU A 26 -19.53 3.17 11.45
C LEU A 26 -19.44 4.59 10.88
N ILE A 27 -20.13 4.84 9.78
CA ILE A 27 -20.03 6.07 9.01
C ILE A 27 -21.39 6.76 9.00
N ASP A 28 -21.42 8.05 9.36
CA ASP A 28 -22.60 8.87 9.20
C ASP A 28 -22.98 8.99 7.71
N LYS A 29 -24.17 8.52 7.37
CA LYS A 29 -24.72 8.55 6.02
C LYS A 29 -24.78 9.98 5.46
N ALA A 30 -25.04 10.98 6.30
CA ALA A 30 -25.10 12.37 5.87
C ALA A 30 -23.77 12.82 5.23
N VAL A 31 -22.63 12.41 5.80
CA VAL A 31 -21.31 12.73 5.23
C VAL A 31 -21.15 12.11 3.84
N LEU A 32 -21.57 10.85 3.68
CA LEU A 32 -21.49 10.16 2.39
C LEU A 32 -22.34 10.86 1.32
N ASP A 33 -23.54 11.29 1.67
CA ASP A 33 -24.48 11.91 0.72
C ASP A 33 -24.10 13.35 0.39
N THR A 34 -23.80 14.18 1.40
CA THR A 34 -23.42 15.60 1.22
C THR A 34 -22.13 15.75 0.42
N HIS A 35 -21.11 14.93 0.71
CA HIS A 35 -19.80 15.04 0.07
C HIS A 35 -19.61 14.07 -1.10
N ARG A 36 -20.64 13.30 -1.45
CA ARG A 36 -20.63 12.29 -2.52
C ARG A 36 -19.44 11.32 -2.42
N VAL A 37 -19.10 10.91 -1.21
CA VAL A 37 -18.02 9.94 -0.97
C VAL A 37 -18.48 8.58 -1.49
N ARG A 38 -17.79 8.04 -2.50
CA ARG A 38 -18.12 6.79 -3.19
C ARG A 38 -16.83 6.04 -3.52
N PHE A 39 -16.93 4.74 -3.75
CA PHE A 39 -15.80 3.98 -4.28
C PHE A 39 -15.45 4.46 -5.69
N THR A 40 -14.16 4.73 -5.92
CA THR A 40 -13.68 5.24 -7.21
C THR A 40 -13.60 4.12 -8.23
N GLU A 41 -14.20 4.32 -9.41
CA GLU A 41 -14.11 3.39 -10.53
C GLU A 41 -12.68 3.35 -11.12
N GLY A 42 -12.30 2.23 -11.73
CA GLY A 42 -11.00 2.06 -12.37
C GLY A 42 -9.80 1.91 -11.41
N ILE A 43 -10.04 1.83 -10.10
CA ILE A 43 -9.04 1.49 -9.09
C ILE A 43 -9.18 0.00 -8.73
N ILE A 44 -8.20 -0.81 -9.11
CA ILE A 44 -8.29 -2.27 -8.94
C ILE A 44 -7.73 -2.77 -7.60
N ILE A 45 -6.91 -1.95 -6.93
CA ILE A 45 -6.40 -2.21 -5.57
C ILE A 45 -6.35 -0.91 -4.77
N MET A 46 -6.47 -1.03 -3.45
CA MET A 46 -6.50 0.10 -2.51
C MET A 46 -7.68 1.06 -2.74
N GLN A 47 -8.77 0.56 -3.35
CA GLN A 47 -10.01 1.32 -3.56
C GLN A 47 -10.65 1.71 -2.21
N ASP A 48 -10.53 0.83 -1.22
CA ASP A 48 -10.85 1.09 0.18
C ASP A 48 -10.04 2.26 0.74
N THR A 49 -8.72 2.24 0.57
CA THR A 49 -7.84 3.32 1.03
C THR A 49 -8.24 4.65 0.39
N TRP A 50 -8.54 4.66 -0.91
CA TRP A 50 -9.05 5.85 -1.59
C TRP A 50 -10.35 6.36 -0.96
N PHE A 51 -11.33 5.46 -0.78
CA PHE A 51 -12.59 5.77 -0.13
C PHE A 51 -12.38 6.39 1.26
N TYR A 52 -11.45 5.88 2.06
CA TYR A 52 -11.15 6.45 3.37
C TYR A 52 -10.44 7.78 3.31
N VAL A 53 -9.55 8.01 2.35
CA VAL A 53 -8.95 9.33 2.12
C VAL A 53 -10.07 10.35 1.83
N ASP A 54 -11.05 9.95 1.00
CA ASP A 54 -12.23 10.76 0.67
C ASP A 54 -13.18 10.97 1.84
N LEU A 55 -13.38 9.96 2.67
CA LEU A 55 -14.18 10.10 3.88
C LEU A 55 -13.49 11.05 4.87
N LEU A 56 -12.22 10.80 5.16
CA LEU A 56 -11.49 11.45 6.24
C LEU A 56 -11.19 12.93 5.97
N ARG A 57 -11.19 13.36 4.70
CA ARG A 57 -11.14 14.78 4.33
C ARG A 57 -12.46 15.54 4.58
N ASN A 58 -13.57 14.82 4.71
CA ASN A 58 -14.92 15.38 4.81
C ASN A 58 -15.55 15.23 6.20
N VAL A 59 -14.93 14.49 7.12
CA VAL A 59 -15.39 14.37 8.51
C VAL A 59 -14.74 15.40 9.43
N ASN A 60 -15.52 15.92 10.37
CA ASN A 60 -15.06 16.88 11.38
C ASN A 60 -14.63 16.23 12.70
N SER A 61 -15.02 14.98 12.93
CA SER A 61 -14.71 14.22 14.14
C SER A 61 -14.53 12.74 13.82
N LEU A 62 -13.76 12.06 14.65
CA LEU A 62 -13.58 10.61 14.65
C LEU A 62 -13.60 10.17 16.11
N TYR A 63 -14.42 9.17 16.39
CA TYR A 63 -14.55 8.58 17.72
C TYR A 63 -13.99 7.16 17.67
N SER A 64 -13.33 6.77 18.75
CA SER A 64 -12.80 5.41 18.94
C SER A 64 -13.26 4.95 20.31
N ASP A 65 -13.85 3.76 20.36
CA ASP A 65 -14.29 3.10 21.59
C ASP A 65 -13.64 1.71 21.62
N ASP A 66 -12.74 1.50 22.57
CA ASP A 66 -12.00 0.26 22.77
C ASP A 66 -12.75 -0.75 23.65
N THR A 67 -13.92 -0.39 24.17
CA THR A 67 -14.79 -1.30 24.92
C THR A 67 -15.63 -2.20 24.02
N ILE A 68 -15.81 -1.80 22.76
CA ILE A 68 -16.64 -2.54 21.80
C ILE A 68 -15.75 -3.48 20.98
N THR A 69 -15.94 -4.79 21.16
CA THR A 69 -15.30 -5.80 20.32
C THR A 69 -16.28 -6.27 19.24
N TYR A 70 -15.99 -5.94 17.99
CA TYR A 70 -16.69 -6.52 16.86
C TYR A 70 -16.03 -7.84 16.44
N ASN A 71 -16.81 -8.92 16.39
CA ASN A 71 -16.33 -10.21 15.90
C ASN A 71 -16.35 -10.23 14.38
N TYR A 72 -15.18 -10.42 13.76
CA TYR A 72 -15.05 -10.56 12.31
C TYR A 72 -14.51 -11.93 11.94
N MET A 73 -15.08 -12.50 10.88
CA MET A 73 -14.58 -13.72 10.29
C MET A 73 -13.47 -13.38 9.31
N ILE A 74 -12.23 -13.70 9.68
CA ILE A 74 -11.09 -13.59 8.77
C ILE A 74 -11.12 -14.82 7.85
N ASN A 75 -11.47 -14.62 6.58
CA ASN A 75 -11.31 -15.67 5.59
C ASN A 75 -9.82 -15.84 5.30
N ALA A 76 -9.24 -16.96 5.74
CA ALA A 76 -7.83 -17.30 5.51
C ALA A 76 -7.47 -17.36 4.00
N ASN A 77 -8.46 -17.55 3.14
CA ASN A 77 -8.29 -17.59 1.68
C ASN A 77 -8.45 -16.21 1.00
N GLY A 78 -8.41 -15.12 1.77
CA GLY A 78 -8.58 -13.74 1.31
C GLY A 78 -7.76 -13.41 0.05
N THR A 79 -8.49 -13.33 -1.07
CA THR A 79 -8.11 -12.80 -2.39
C THR A 79 -6.69 -13.17 -2.88
N VAL A 80 -6.58 -14.34 -3.51
CA VAL A 80 -5.43 -14.68 -4.38
C VAL A 80 -5.47 -13.78 -5.61
N SER A 81 -4.82 -12.63 -5.54
CA SER A 81 -4.74 -11.72 -6.68
C SER A 81 -3.82 -12.32 -7.75
N SER A 82 -4.30 -12.52 -8.98
CA SER A 82 -3.47 -13.03 -10.07
C SER A 82 -2.33 -12.07 -10.40
N GLY A 83 -1.14 -12.61 -10.69
CA GLY A 83 0.02 -11.80 -11.13
C GLY A 83 -0.19 -11.12 -12.49
N SER A 84 -1.20 -11.55 -13.27
CA SER A 84 -1.50 -11.02 -14.62
C SER A 84 -1.86 -9.53 -14.66
N LYS A 85 -2.37 -8.97 -13.55
CA LYS A 85 -2.75 -7.54 -13.44
C LYS A 85 -1.70 -6.67 -12.73
N PHE A 86 -0.43 -7.06 -12.73
CA PHE A 86 0.60 -6.32 -11.97
C PHE A 86 0.73 -4.86 -12.42
N ALA A 87 0.73 -4.58 -13.72
CA ALA A 87 0.83 -3.21 -14.24
C ALA A 87 -0.34 -2.33 -13.74
N GLU A 88 -1.57 -2.82 -13.88
CA GLU A 88 -2.78 -2.15 -13.39
C GLU A 88 -2.74 -1.89 -11.87
N LYS A 89 -2.09 -2.80 -11.11
CA LYS A 89 -1.94 -2.65 -9.65
C LYS A 89 -0.95 -1.53 -9.32
N VAL A 90 0.21 -1.53 -9.96
CA VAL A 90 1.19 -0.45 -9.79
C VAL A 90 0.58 0.89 -10.19
N ASP A 91 -0.18 0.92 -11.30
CA ASP A 91 -0.88 2.11 -11.74
C ASP A 91 -1.89 2.61 -10.69
N SER A 92 -2.69 1.71 -10.10
CA SER A 92 -3.62 2.05 -9.01
C SER A 92 -2.91 2.64 -7.78
N ILE A 93 -1.78 2.05 -7.38
CA ILE A 93 -0.92 2.53 -6.28
C ILE A 93 -0.39 3.94 -6.59
N VAL A 94 0.10 4.17 -7.80
CA VAL A 94 0.65 5.47 -8.22
C VAL A 94 -0.45 6.53 -8.32
N LYS A 95 -1.63 6.18 -8.84
CA LYS A 95 -2.80 7.06 -8.86
C LYS A 95 -3.20 7.48 -7.44
N LEU A 96 -3.29 6.51 -6.53
CA LEU A 96 -3.61 6.79 -5.13
C LEU A 96 -2.54 7.66 -4.47
N TYR A 97 -1.26 7.38 -4.66
CA TYR A 97 -0.17 8.23 -4.16
C TYR A 97 -0.33 9.69 -4.65
N LYS A 98 -0.52 9.89 -5.96
CA LYS A 98 -0.75 11.23 -6.53
C LYS A 98 -1.95 11.89 -5.87
N TYR A 99 -3.07 11.18 -5.78
CA TYR A 99 -4.28 11.70 -5.16
C TYR A 99 -4.08 12.11 -3.70
N VAL A 100 -3.48 11.24 -2.89
CA VAL A 100 -3.22 11.53 -1.48
C VAL A 100 -2.30 12.75 -1.33
N THR A 101 -1.29 12.89 -2.20
CA THR A 101 -0.38 14.04 -2.17
C THR A 101 -1.01 15.35 -2.64
N THR A 102 -2.14 15.33 -3.37
CA THR A 102 -2.90 16.55 -3.70
C THR A 102 -3.85 16.93 -2.57
N VAL A 103 -4.43 15.94 -1.87
CA VAL A 103 -5.35 16.18 -0.75
C VAL A 103 -4.62 16.62 0.52
N TRP A 104 -3.44 16.09 0.80
CA TRP A 104 -2.67 16.38 2.01
C TRP A 104 -1.32 17.03 1.69
N ASP A 105 -1.26 18.35 1.83
CA ASP A 105 -0.08 19.18 1.52
C ASP A 105 0.89 19.35 2.70
N ASP A 106 1.27 18.25 3.35
CA ASP A 106 2.34 18.28 4.36
C ASP A 106 3.61 17.61 3.81
N ALA A 107 4.73 18.32 3.79
CA ALA A 107 5.97 17.87 3.14
C ALA A 107 6.59 16.64 3.84
N ALA A 108 6.57 16.60 5.18
CA ALA A 108 7.05 15.45 5.94
C ALA A 108 6.19 14.22 5.63
N SER A 109 4.88 14.43 5.61
CA SER A 109 3.90 13.43 5.25
C SER A 109 4.05 12.91 3.80
N LYS A 110 4.27 13.79 2.83
CA LYS A 110 4.47 13.37 1.44
C LYS A 110 5.68 12.46 1.29
N ARG A 111 6.79 12.79 1.98
CA ARG A 111 8.01 11.95 1.99
C ARG A 111 7.75 10.57 2.57
N GLN A 112 7.09 10.49 3.73
CA GLN A 112 6.82 9.21 4.38
C GLN A 112 5.87 8.33 3.53
N LEU A 113 4.83 8.91 2.91
CA LEU A 113 3.95 8.18 1.98
C LEU A 113 4.74 7.62 0.80
N LYS A 114 5.55 8.46 0.17
CA LYS A 114 6.38 8.09 -0.96
C LYS A 114 7.24 6.86 -0.64
N THR A 115 7.87 6.84 0.53
CA THR A 115 8.63 5.68 1.01
C THR A 115 7.75 4.44 1.19
N GLN A 116 6.60 4.55 1.85
CA GLN A 116 5.71 3.40 2.10
C GLN A 116 5.16 2.80 0.80
N TYR A 117 4.69 3.65 -0.13
CA TYR A 117 4.19 3.20 -1.43
C TYR A 117 5.29 2.53 -2.26
N TYR A 118 6.54 3.02 -2.16
CA TYR A 118 7.64 2.38 -2.88
C TYR A 118 8.00 1.01 -2.28
N ILE A 119 8.01 0.90 -0.95
CA ILE A 119 8.17 -0.39 -0.24
C ILE A 119 7.06 -1.36 -0.66
N LEU A 120 5.80 -0.89 -0.73
CA LEU A 120 4.68 -1.72 -1.16
C LEU A 120 4.87 -2.26 -2.58
N ILE A 121 5.27 -1.40 -3.53
CA ILE A 121 5.61 -1.83 -4.89
C ILE A 121 6.73 -2.86 -4.84
N ALA A 122 7.81 -2.59 -4.11
CA ALA A 122 8.96 -3.50 -4.02
C ALA A 122 8.57 -4.87 -3.45
N ILE A 123 7.82 -4.91 -2.34
CA ILE A 123 7.30 -6.15 -1.75
C ILE A 123 6.43 -6.89 -2.76
N ARG A 124 5.53 -6.21 -3.47
CA ARG A 124 4.67 -6.83 -4.48
C ARG A 124 5.48 -7.38 -5.64
N THR A 125 6.54 -6.71 -6.07
CA THR A 125 7.47 -7.20 -7.09
C THR A 125 8.14 -8.48 -6.62
N ILE A 126 8.76 -8.49 -5.43
CA ILE A 126 9.39 -9.69 -4.87
C ILE A 126 8.37 -10.84 -4.74
N ASN A 127 7.17 -10.56 -4.24
CA ASN A 127 6.12 -11.58 -4.06
C ASN A 127 5.53 -12.09 -5.38
N SER A 128 5.55 -11.27 -6.44
CA SER A 128 5.12 -11.65 -7.80
C SER A 128 6.25 -12.34 -8.58
N SER A 129 7.49 -12.32 -8.05
CA SER A 129 8.69 -12.88 -8.67
C SER A 129 8.86 -14.39 -8.45
N THR A 130 7.77 -15.09 -8.13
CA THR A 130 7.68 -16.55 -8.18
C THR A 130 7.72 -17.11 -9.61
N MET A 131 8.29 -16.33 -10.52
CA MET A 131 8.07 -16.34 -11.94
C MET A 131 9.42 -16.42 -12.66
N SER A 132 9.41 -16.88 -13.91
CA SER A 132 10.62 -16.97 -14.74
C SER A 132 11.34 -15.62 -14.83
N LEU A 133 12.66 -15.66 -15.06
CA LEU A 133 13.50 -14.47 -15.25
C LEU A 133 12.90 -13.47 -16.25
N LYS A 134 12.24 -13.98 -17.31
CA LYS A 134 11.52 -13.16 -18.30
C LYS A 134 10.48 -12.26 -17.65
N LYS A 135 9.60 -12.83 -16.81
CA LYS A 135 8.54 -12.08 -16.14
C LYS A 135 9.11 -11.08 -15.14
N VAL A 136 10.17 -11.42 -14.41
CA VAL A 136 10.85 -10.45 -13.52
C VAL A 136 11.37 -9.24 -14.29
N ARG A 137 11.98 -9.45 -15.46
CA ARG A 137 12.42 -8.33 -16.32
C ARG A 137 11.25 -7.47 -16.81
N GLU A 138 10.13 -8.09 -17.17
CA GLU A 138 8.91 -7.36 -17.56
C GLU A 138 8.37 -6.50 -16.40
N LEU A 139 8.32 -7.06 -15.18
CA LEU A 139 7.91 -6.34 -13.98
C LEU A 139 8.83 -5.14 -13.69
N LEU A 140 10.15 -5.35 -13.77
CA LEU A 140 11.11 -4.26 -13.53
C LEU A 140 11.04 -3.17 -14.60
N LYS A 141 10.79 -3.52 -15.86
CA LYS A 141 10.52 -2.52 -16.91
C LYS A 141 9.31 -1.66 -16.57
N ILE A 142 8.21 -2.27 -16.13
CA ILE A 142 7.02 -1.53 -15.68
C ILE A 142 7.39 -0.58 -14.53
N ILE A 143 8.13 -1.05 -13.53
CA ILE A 143 8.47 -0.23 -12.36
C ILE A 143 9.42 0.91 -12.74
N SER A 144 10.37 0.68 -13.65
CA SER A 144 11.29 1.72 -14.14
C SER A 144 10.55 2.92 -14.76
N HIS A 145 9.38 2.68 -15.37
CA HIS A 145 8.51 3.77 -15.86
C HIS A 145 8.04 4.69 -14.73
N TYR A 146 7.88 4.16 -13.52
CA TYR A 146 7.40 4.87 -12.35
C TYR A 146 8.51 5.34 -11.40
N ASP A 147 9.78 5.01 -11.65
CA ASP A 147 10.88 5.25 -10.70
C ASP A 147 11.07 6.75 -10.39
N ARG A 148 10.81 7.61 -11.37
CA ARG A 148 10.81 9.08 -11.21
C ARG A 148 9.84 9.57 -10.12
N PHE A 149 8.74 8.86 -9.90
CA PHE A 149 7.80 9.23 -8.82
C PHE A 149 8.39 8.95 -7.42
N PHE A 150 9.45 8.15 -7.33
CA PHE A 150 10.05 7.61 -6.10
C PHE A 150 11.45 8.15 -5.75
N GLU A 151 12.05 9.01 -6.59
CA GLU A 151 13.44 9.49 -6.44
C GLU A 151 13.80 10.09 -5.07
N SER A 152 12.87 10.80 -4.43
CA SER A 152 13.03 11.42 -3.10
C SER A 152 12.45 10.61 -1.93
N ALA A 153 12.28 9.29 -2.10
CA ALA A 153 11.86 8.43 -1.00
C ALA A 153 12.97 8.35 0.07
N ASP A 154 12.65 8.74 1.30
CA ASP A 154 13.56 8.68 2.44
C ASP A 154 13.54 7.28 3.04
N MET A 155 14.69 6.62 3.05
CA MET A 155 14.84 5.26 3.53
C MET A 155 15.40 5.19 4.96
N GLY A 156 15.70 6.31 5.63
CA GLY A 156 16.39 6.35 6.92
C GLY A 156 15.85 5.32 7.93
N ASP A 157 14.55 5.38 8.21
CA ASP A 157 13.88 4.58 9.24
C ASP A 157 13.31 3.24 8.73
N VAL A 158 13.59 2.88 7.48
CA VAL A 158 13.07 1.65 6.88
C VAL A 158 13.89 0.43 7.35
N SER A 159 13.22 -0.69 7.62
CA SER A 159 13.90 -1.94 7.98
C SER A 159 14.91 -2.35 6.90
N PHE A 160 16.02 -2.98 7.32
CA PHE A 160 17.06 -3.44 6.39
C PHE A 160 16.48 -4.30 5.26
N ARG A 161 15.57 -5.23 5.61
CA ARG A 161 14.87 -6.10 4.65
C ARG A 161 14.17 -5.30 3.55
N HIS A 162 13.39 -4.29 3.92
CA HIS A 162 12.65 -3.48 2.95
C HIS A 162 13.57 -2.56 2.14
N LYS A 163 14.64 -2.04 2.74
CA LYS A 163 15.71 -1.32 2.02
C LYS A 163 16.30 -2.19 0.91
N THR A 164 16.60 -3.46 1.21
CA THR A 164 17.14 -4.39 0.21
C THR A 164 16.15 -4.67 -0.93
N TYR A 165 14.85 -4.78 -0.63
CA TYR A 165 13.82 -4.98 -1.66
C TYR A 165 13.73 -3.78 -2.59
N VAL A 166 13.67 -2.57 -2.02
CA VAL A 166 13.63 -1.33 -2.79
C VAL A 166 14.90 -1.19 -3.63
N TYR A 167 16.07 -1.46 -3.06
CA TYR A 167 17.34 -1.42 -3.78
C TYR A 167 17.32 -2.31 -5.03
N ALA A 168 16.88 -3.57 -4.88
CA ALA A 168 16.83 -4.54 -5.97
C ALA A 168 15.92 -4.09 -7.13
N VAL A 169 14.80 -3.46 -6.79
CA VAL A 169 13.83 -2.95 -7.76
C VAL A 169 14.34 -1.68 -8.43
N ARG A 170 14.84 -0.71 -7.66
CA ARG A 170 15.36 0.58 -8.13
C ARG A 170 16.52 0.40 -9.11
N HIS A 171 17.43 -0.52 -8.80
CA HIS A 171 18.59 -0.79 -9.64
C HIS A 171 18.32 -1.84 -10.72
N ASN A 172 17.04 -2.11 -11.03
CA ASN A 172 16.63 -3.03 -12.08
C ASN A 172 17.42 -4.36 -12.04
N SER A 173 17.53 -4.96 -10.85
CA SER A 173 18.42 -6.09 -10.57
C SER A 173 17.65 -7.41 -10.50
N PRO A 174 17.36 -8.07 -11.64
CA PRO A 174 16.47 -9.23 -11.69
C PRO A 174 16.98 -10.42 -10.88
N MET A 175 18.30 -10.64 -10.83
CA MET A 175 18.89 -11.72 -10.05
C MET A 175 18.71 -11.51 -8.55
N LEU A 176 18.88 -10.26 -8.07
CA LEU A 176 18.67 -9.93 -6.67
C LEU A 176 17.19 -10.07 -6.30
N VAL A 177 16.27 -9.65 -7.18
CA VAL A 177 14.82 -9.86 -7.01
C VAL A 177 14.47 -11.35 -6.88
N LEU A 178 15.01 -12.21 -7.75
CA LEU A 178 14.80 -13.65 -7.69
C LEU A 178 15.36 -14.27 -6.41
N ALA A 179 16.57 -13.87 -6.01
CA ALA A 179 17.19 -14.36 -4.77
C ALA A 179 16.36 -13.98 -3.53
N LEU A 180 15.88 -12.74 -3.44
CA LEU A 180 15.03 -12.27 -2.35
C LEU A 180 13.68 -12.99 -2.32
N ALA A 181 13.09 -13.27 -3.49
CA ALA A 181 11.85 -14.04 -3.60
C ALA A 181 12.01 -15.48 -3.10
N LEU A 182 13.15 -16.12 -3.42
CA LEU A 182 13.50 -17.45 -2.93
C LEU A 182 13.71 -17.47 -1.41
N ILE A 183 14.53 -16.55 -0.88
CA ILE A 183 14.79 -16.43 0.56
C ILE A 183 13.48 -16.27 1.33
N ARG A 184 12.57 -15.41 0.85
CA ARG A 184 11.27 -15.21 1.50
C ARG A 184 10.44 -16.49 1.53
N ARG A 185 10.41 -17.26 0.44
CA ARG A 185 9.68 -18.53 0.38
C ARG A 185 10.23 -19.56 1.36
N LEU A 186 11.55 -19.71 1.40
CA LEU A 186 12.20 -20.59 2.37
C LEU A 186 11.85 -20.18 3.81
N ALA A 187 11.86 -18.87 4.10
CA ALA A 187 11.47 -18.37 5.42
C ALA A 187 9.99 -18.63 5.77
N ILE A 188 9.07 -18.70 4.79
CA ILE A 188 7.67 -19.09 5.02
C ILE A 188 7.59 -20.58 5.30
N LEU A 189 8.28 -21.42 4.52
CA LEU A 189 8.30 -22.87 4.68
C LEU A 189 8.91 -23.32 6.02
N VAL A 190 9.92 -22.61 6.52
CA VAL A 190 10.57 -22.92 7.80
C VAL A 190 9.73 -22.49 9.01
N LYS A 191 8.76 -21.57 8.81
CA LYS A 191 7.90 -21.04 9.88
C LYS A 191 6.50 -21.65 9.92
N GLY A 192 6.12 -22.39 8.87
CA GLY A 192 4.91 -23.21 8.84
C GLY A 192 5.16 -24.58 9.43
#